data_AF-A0A1B6IXY9-F1
#
_entry.id   AF-A0A1B6IXY9-F1
#
_cell.length_a   1.000
_cell.length_b   1.000
_cell.length_c   1.000
_cell.angle_alpha   90.00
_cell.angle_beta   90.00
_cell.angle_gamma   90.00
#
_symmetry.space_group_name_H-M   'P 1'
#
loop_
_entity.id
_entity.type
_entity.pdbx_description
1 polymer ?
#
loop_
_entity_poly.entity_id
_entity_poly.type
_entity_poly.pdbx_seq_one_letter_code
_entity_poly.pdbx_strand_id
1 'polypeptide(L)'
;MPFNESMEDYESEVSVIDVYDIASEIGKEFEKIIDCYGSEAVTGLMPKVITALEHLEVLATKNERENSNVQDLEAKILKLESDKLEKAEDRLRYERELELIEEHWKKETQDLESVVNTLQDENRKLKNALAAKQDLPAQQMAPEVDIAALQRLRGMVDQLRDNLRKADREISSKNSEIDELSSQVKRMTNLKKEMSRKQRLMQFQVRGLVDERADFLAQIQDLSHANIALREQLGEAVQENALLFNACKDNCTEAQEDPNRPRFTTAELKEILHERNNLKARVSDLEDELETFRPKQEPESPSEPEAMEDMEVCTS
;
A
#
# COMPACT_ATOMS: atom_id res chain seq x y z
N MET A 1 30.08 -6.65 -19.17
CA MET A 1 29.34 -6.47 -20.43
C MET A 1 28.29 -5.40 -20.17
N PRO A 2 28.31 -4.25 -20.86
CA PRO A 2 27.23 -3.29 -20.77
C PRO A 2 26.14 -3.77 -21.73
N PHE A 3 25.16 -4.48 -21.19
CA PHE A 3 23.89 -4.66 -21.88
C PHE A 3 23.01 -3.47 -21.49
N ASN A 4 22.25 -2.95 -22.45
CA ASN A 4 21.26 -1.87 -22.35
C ASN A 4 21.73 -0.42 -22.59
N GLU A 5 22.34 -0.16 -23.74
CA GLU A 5 22.34 1.17 -24.39
C GLU A 5 21.52 1.17 -25.70
N SER A 6 20.68 0.15 -25.95
CA SER A 6 19.97 -0.02 -27.21
C SER A 6 18.46 -0.14 -27.03
N MET A 7 17.87 0.73 -26.21
CA MET A 7 16.41 0.80 -26.03
C MET A 7 15.91 2.24 -25.81
N GLU A 8 16.62 3.24 -26.33
CA GLU A 8 16.21 4.65 -26.26
C GLU A 8 15.47 5.16 -27.51
N ASP A 9 15.10 4.28 -28.45
CA ASP A 9 14.43 4.66 -29.70
C ASP A 9 13.09 3.93 -29.93
N TYR A 10 12.39 3.53 -28.86
CA TYR A 10 10.99 3.16 -29.01
C TYR A 10 10.14 4.43 -29.07
N GLU A 11 9.95 4.87 -30.32
CA GLU A 11 8.71 5.44 -30.86
C GLU A 11 7.76 6.00 -29.81
N SER A 12 7.71 7.34 -29.73
CA SER A 12 6.64 8.14 -29.12
C SER A 12 5.39 7.29 -28.80
N GLU A 13 5.28 6.82 -27.55
CA GLU A 13 4.15 6.00 -27.13
C GLU A 13 2.87 6.81 -27.38
N VAL A 14 2.05 6.33 -28.31
CA VAL A 14 0.76 6.97 -28.63
C VAL A 14 -0.11 6.88 -27.39
N SER A 15 -0.27 8.02 -26.72
CA SER A 15 -1.13 8.16 -25.55
C SER A 15 -2.58 8.32 -25.99
N VAL A 16 -3.48 8.15 -25.05
CA VAL A 16 -4.91 8.41 -25.28
C VAL A 16 -5.13 9.86 -25.73
N ILE A 17 -4.31 10.80 -25.24
CA ILE A 17 -4.36 12.23 -25.62
C ILE A 17 -4.02 12.40 -27.10
N ASP A 18 -3.00 11.70 -27.60
CA ASP A 18 -2.60 11.77 -29.01
C ASP A 18 -3.71 11.25 -29.94
N VAL A 19 -4.47 10.24 -29.50
CA VAL A 19 -5.64 9.73 -30.26
C VAL A 19 -6.74 10.80 -30.38
N TYR A 20 -6.99 11.56 -29.31
CA TYR A 20 -7.96 12.66 -29.33
C TYR A 20 -7.50 13.84 -30.21
N ASP A 21 -6.21 14.16 -30.21
CA ASP A 21 -5.65 15.21 -31.08
C ASP A 21 -5.75 14.81 -32.56
N ILE A 22 -5.39 13.55 -32.88
CA ILE A 22 -5.55 12.99 -34.23
C ILE A 22 -7.02 13.00 -34.66
N ALA A 23 -7.95 12.62 -33.76
CA ALA A 23 -9.39 12.65 -34.05
C ALA A 23 -9.89 14.08 -34.36
N SER A 24 -9.36 15.09 -33.65
CA SER A 24 -9.68 16.51 -33.89
C SER A 24 -9.17 17.00 -35.25
N GLU A 25 -7.96 16.62 -35.65
CA GLU A 25 -7.41 16.93 -36.98
C GLU A 25 -8.21 16.27 -38.10
N ILE A 26 -8.54 14.99 -37.95
CA ILE A 26 -9.38 14.24 -38.89
C ILE A 26 -10.78 14.89 -39.00
N GLY A 27 -11.36 15.31 -37.88
CA GLY A 27 -12.66 16.01 -37.85
C GLY A 27 -12.65 17.29 -38.68
N LYS A 28 -11.61 18.11 -38.55
CA LYS A 28 -11.45 19.35 -39.34
C LYS A 28 -11.33 19.08 -40.83
N GLU A 29 -10.66 18.00 -41.24
CA GLU A 29 -10.60 17.61 -42.65
C GLU A 29 -11.96 17.10 -43.16
N PHE A 30 -12.72 16.37 -42.34
CA PHE A 30 -14.09 15.99 -42.70
C PHE A 30 -15.02 17.19 -42.84
N GLU A 31 -14.92 18.21 -41.98
CA GLU A 31 -15.66 19.47 -42.15
C GLU A 31 -15.39 20.12 -43.50
N LYS A 32 -14.10 20.26 -43.89
CA LYS A 32 -13.72 20.82 -45.20
C LYS A 32 -14.31 20.03 -46.37
N ILE A 33 -14.35 18.70 -46.28
CA ILE A 33 -14.91 17.84 -47.32
C ILE A 33 -16.44 18.01 -47.38
N ILE A 34 -17.11 18.09 -46.22
CA ILE A 34 -18.56 18.30 -46.14
C ILE A 34 -18.93 19.65 -46.75
N ASP A 35 -18.18 20.71 -46.45
CA ASP A 35 -18.41 22.05 -46.98
C ASP A 35 -18.28 22.12 -48.52
N CYS A 36 -17.38 21.33 -49.10
CA CYS A 36 -17.12 21.34 -50.56
C CYS A 36 -17.99 20.37 -51.36
N TYR A 37 -18.31 19.20 -50.82
CA TYR A 37 -18.91 18.08 -51.55
C TYR A 37 -20.24 17.58 -50.96
N GLY A 38 -20.70 18.18 -49.86
CA GLY A 38 -21.90 17.75 -49.13
C GLY A 38 -21.63 16.55 -48.21
N SER A 39 -22.55 16.30 -47.27
CA SER A 39 -22.39 15.28 -46.23
C SER A 39 -22.35 13.83 -46.76
N GLU A 40 -22.98 13.56 -47.91
CA GLU A 40 -23.00 12.22 -48.51
C GLU A 40 -21.60 11.68 -48.83
N ALA A 41 -20.64 12.56 -49.15
CA ALA A 41 -19.26 12.16 -49.47
C ALA A 41 -18.53 11.47 -48.30
N VAL A 42 -18.93 11.77 -47.06
CA VAL A 42 -18.26 11.28 -45.83
C VAL A 42 -19.12 10.29 -45.04
N THR A 43 -20.43 10.23 -45.32
CA THR A 43 -21.41 9.48 -44.51
C THR A 43 -21.06 7.98 -44.35
N GLY A 44 -20.50 7.34 -45.38
CA GLY A 44 -20.09 5.93 -45.31
C GLY A 44 -18.69 5.69 -44.74
N LEU A 45 -17.84 6.72 -44.70
CA LEU A 45 -16.46 6.64 -44.22
C LEU A 45 -16.35 6.98 -42.74
N MET A 46 -17.12 7.96 -42.26
CA MET A 46 -17.09 8.44 -40.88
C MET A 46 -17.23 7.32 -39.84
N PRO A 47 -18.19 6.36 -39.96
CA PRO A 47 -18.30 5.27 -38.99
C PRO A 47 -17.04 4.38 -38.96
N LYS A 48 -16.40 4.14 -40.11
CA LYS A 48 -15.20 3.30 -40.18
C LYS A 48 -13.99 3.96 -39.52
N VAL A 49 -13.88 5.29 -39.67
CA VAL A 49 -12.82 6.07 -39.02
C VAL A 49 -13.06 6.17 -37.53
N ILE A 50 -14.31 6.34 -37.08
CA ILE A 50 -14.66 6.28 -35.66
C ILE A 50 -14.27 4.91 -35.08
N THR A 51 -14.68 3.80 -35.70
CA THR A 51 -14.31 2.46 -35.23
C THR A 51 -12.79 2.24 -35.19
N ALA A 52 -12.05 2.77 -36.15
CA ALA A 52 -10.58 2.69 -36.14
C ALA A 52 -9.96 3.50 -34.99
N LEU A 53 -10.48 4.71 -34.71
CA LEU A 53 -10.05 5.55 -33.60
C LEU A 53 -10.42 4.94 -32.23
N GLU A 54 -11.59 4.32 -32.11
CA GLU A 54 -12.01 3.56 -30.91
C GLU A 54 -11.06 2.39 -30.64
N HIS A 55 -10.67 1.63 -31.68
CA HIS A 55 -9.68 0.57 -31.53
C HIS A 55 -8.31 1.12 -31.13
N LEU A 56 -7.91 2.27 -31.66
CA LEU A 56 -6.65 2.91 -31.31
C LEU A 56 -6.66 3.41 -29.86
N GLU A 57 -7.78 3.96 -29.37
CA GLU A 57 -7.95 4.35 -27.97
C GLU A 57 -7.85 3.15 -27.02
N VAL A 58 -8.46 2.02 -27.37
CA VAL A 58 -8.34 0.78 -26.58
C VAL A 58 -6.89 0.28 -26.56
N LEU A 59 -6.16 0.39 -27.66
CA LEU A 59 -4.74 0.02 -27.71
C LEU A 59 -3.87 0.99 -26.90
N ALA A 60 -4.12 2.30 -26.99
CA ALA A 60 -3.40 3.33 -26.24
C ALA A 60 -3.61 3.18 -24.72
N THR A 61 -4.87 3.02 -24.27
CA THR A 61 -5.19 2.77 -22.84
C THR A 61 -4.54 1.48 -22.33
N LYS A 62 -4.56 0.41 -23.14
CA LYS A 62 -3.88 -0.84 -22.77
C LYS A 62 -2.37 -0.62 -22.68
N ASN A 63 -1.77 0.12 -23.60
CA ASN A 63 -0.34 0.39 -23.60
C ASN A 63 0.08 1.20 -22.38
N GLU A 64 -0.66 2.26 -22.02
CA GLU A 64 -0.41 3.05 -20.80
C GLU A 64 -0.48 2.16 -19.54
N ARG A 65 -1.45 1.24 -19.48
CA ARG A 65 -1.57 0.29 -18.36
C ARG A 65 -0.40 -0.68 -18.29
N GLU A 66 0.01 -1.27 -19.41
CA GLU A 66 1.15 -2.17 -19.43
C GLU A 66 2.45 -1.44 -19.12
N ASN A 67 2.63 -0.20 -19.60
CA ASN A 67 3.81 0.60 -19.29
C ASN A 67 3.86 0.95 -17.78
N SER A 68 2.71 1.30 -17.18
CA SER A 68 2.62 1.47 -15.72
C SER A 68 2.96 0.18 -14.97
N ASN A 69 2.52 -1.00 -15.45
CA ASN A 69 2.87 -2.28 -14.84
C ASN A 69 4.39 -2.56 -14.94
N VAL A 70 5.00 -2.25 -16.10
CA VAL A 70 6.45 -2.40 -16.31
C VAL A 70 7.21 -1.50 -15.34
N GLN A 71 6.84 -0.22 -15.22
CA GLN A 71 7.45 0.72 -14.28
C GLN A 71 7.32 0.24 -12.82
N ASP A 72 6.15 -0.27 -12.43
CA ASP A 72 5.94 -0.84 -11.09
C ASP A 72 6.83 -2.07 -10.83
N LEU A 73 6.98 -2.95 -11.83
CA LEU A 73 7.82 -4.13 -11.74
C LEU A 73 9.31 -3.74 -11.68
N GLU A 74 9.75 -2.78 -12.47
CA GLU A 74 11.12 -2.24 -12.43
C GLU A 74 11.43 -1.62 -11.07
N ALA A 75 10.54 -0.78 -10.53
CA ALA A 75 10.68 -0.21 -9.20
C ALA A 75 10.77 -1.29 -8.10
N LYS A 76 9.98 -2.37 -8.25
CA LYS A 76 10.03 -3.52 -7.34
C LYS A 76 11.34 -4.30 -7.45
N ILE A 77 11.86 -4.49 -8.67
CA ILE A 77 13.16 -5.14 -8.91
C ILE A 77 14.26 -4.31 -8.26
N LEU A 78 14.32 -3.00 -8.52
CA LEU A 78 15.32 -2.11 -7.93
C LEU A 78 15.30 -2.15 -6.40
N LYS A 79 14.10 -2.16 -5.79
CA LYS A 79 13.96 -2.31 -4.34
C LYS A 79 14.50 -3.65 -3.84
N LEU A 80 14.14 -4.76 -4.50
CA LEU A 80 14.62 -6.09 -4.11
C LEU A 80 16.14 -6.25 -4.27
N GLU A 81 16.71 -5.61 -5.29
CA GLU A 81 18.17 -5.58 -5.50
C GLU A 81 18.88 -4.79 -4.40
N SER A 82 18.35 -3.62 -4.02
CA SER A 82 18.85 -2.84 -2.88
C SER A 82 18.78 -3.64 -1.58
N ASP A 83 17.64 -4.26 -1.27
CA ASP A 83 17.45 -5.10 -0.07
C ASP A 83 18.42 -6.30 -0.06
N LYS A 84 18.69 -6.89 -1.22
CA LYS A 84 19.64 -8.02 -1.35
C LYS A 84 21.07 -7.56 -1.08
N LEU A 85 21.44 -6.37 -1.55
CA LEU A 85 22.76 -5.79 -1.36
C LEU A 85 22.98 -5.40 0.11
N GLU A 86 22.01 -4.72 0.73
CA GLU A 86 22.05 -4.38 2.17
C GLU A 86 22.21 -5.63 3.04
N LYS A 87 21.41 -6.67 2.79
CA LYS A 87 21.54 -7.95 3.50
C LYS A 87 22.90 -8.62 3.28
N ALA A 88 23.53 -8.42 2.12
CA ALA A 88 24.86 -8.97 1.85
C ALA A 88 25.94 -8.20 2.62
N GLU A 89 25.83 -6.86 2.67
CA GLU A 89 26.72 -6.03 3.47
C GLU A 89 26.61 -6.34 4.96
N ASP A 90 25.40 -6.51 5.47
CA ASP A 90 25.17 -6.91 6.86
C ASP A 90 25.81 -8.26 7.17
N ARG A 91 25.65 -9.26 6.29
CA ARG A 91 26.34 -10.56 6.45
C ARG A 91 27.85 -10.40 6.54
N LEU A 92 28.44 -9.60 5.65
CA LEU A 92 29.89 -9.33 5.66
C LEU A 92 30.33 -8.57 6.92
N ARG A 93 29.49 -7.68 7.46
CA ARG A 93 29.77 -7.00 8.74
C ARG A 93 29.76 -7.99 9.89
N TYR A 94 28.76 -8.85 9.98
CA TYR A 94 28.68 -9.87 11.02
C TYR A 94 29.84 -10.87 10.95
N GLU A 95 30.25 -11.26 9.73
CA GLU A 95 31.40 -12.14 9.54
C GLU A 95 32.70 -11.50 10.05
N ARG A 96 32.95 -10.23 9.73
CA ARG A 96 34.12 -9.49 10.27
C ARG A 96 34.05 -9.33 11.79
N GLU A 97 32.87 -9.05 12.36
CA GLU A 97 32.69 -8.94 13.81
C GLU A 97 32.97 -10.29 14.50
N LEU A 98 32.55 -11.41 13.90
CA LEU A 98 32.86 -12.75 14.39
C LEU A 98 34.36 -13.04 14.34
N GLU A 99 35.03 -12.73 13.22
CA GLU A 99 36.48 -12.88 13.08
C GLU A 99 37.24 -12.10 14.17
N LEU A 100 36.84 -10.85 14.43
CA LEU A 100 37.44 -10.03 15.48
C LEU A 100 37.24 -10.61 16.88
N ILE A 101 36.05 -11.17 17.16
CA ILE A 101 35.78 -11.84 18.43
C ILE A 101 36.65 -13.09 18.56
N GLU A 102 36.79 -13.90 17.50
CA GLU A 102 37.64 -15.08 17.49
C GLU A 102 39.12 -14.74 17.71
N GLU A 103 39.63 -13.69 17.05
CA GLU A 103 41.00 -13.20 17.26
C GLU A 103 41.21 -12.72 18.70
N HIS A 104 40.24 -11.99 19.24
CA HIS A 104 40.28 -11.54 20.62
C HIS A 104 40.31 -12.71 21.60
N TRP A 105 39.43 -13.70 21.42
CA TRP A 105 39.39 -14.92 22.24
C TRP A 105 40.68 -15.73 22.15
N LYS A 106 41.27 -15.85 20.95
CA LYS A 106 42.58 -16.50 20.76
C LYS A 106 43.67 -15.79 21.54
N LYS A 107 43.70 -14.45 21.47
CA LYS A 107 44.67 -13.64 22.19
C LYS A 107 44.51 -13.77 23.70
N GLU A 108 43.29 -13.67 24.22
CA GLU A 108 43.01 -13.85 25.66
C GLU A 108 43.39 -15.24 26.13
N THR A 109 43.11 -16.29 25.34
CA THR A 109 43.52 -17.66 25.65
C THR A 109 45.04 -17.77 25.73
N GLN A 110 45.75 -17.19 24.76
CA GLN A 110 47.22 -17.18 24.75
C GLN A 110 47.80 -16.40 25.94
N ASP A 111 47.22 -15.26 26.28
CA ASP A 111 47.63 -14.45 27.44
C ASP A 111 47.43 -15.25 28.74
N LEU A 112 46.27 -15.90 28.91
CA LEU A 112 46.00 -16.76 30.06
C LEU A 112 46.95 -17.97 30.14
N GLU A 113 47.22 -18.62 29.00
CA GLU A 113 48.23 -19.70 28.94
C GLU A 113 49.61 -19.21 29.35
N SER A 114 50.02 -18.01 28.92
CA SER A 114 51.30 -17.42 29.31
C SER A 114 51.37 -17.17 30.83
N VAL A 115 50.28 -16.70 31.44
CA VAL A 115 50.17 -16.49 32.89
C VAL A 115 50.21 -17.81 33.64
N VAL A 116 49.53 -18.85 33.14
CA VAL A 116 49.59 -20.19 33.73
C VAL A 116 51.01 -20.74 33.69
N ASN A 117 51.72 -20.59 32.56
CA ASN A 117 53.09 -21.06 32.41
C ASN A 117 54.06 -20.34 33.36
N THR A 118 53.96 -19.02 33.49
CA THR A 118 54.80 -18.26 34.43
C THR A 118 54.55 -18.65 35.88
N LEU A 119 53.28 -18.80 36.28
CA LEU A 119 52.91 -19.27 37.62
C LEU A 119 53.35 -20.71 37.89
N GLN A 120 53.33 -21.59 36.88
CA GLN A 120 53.86 -22.95 37.01
C GLN A 120 55.38 -22.96 37.20
N ASP A 121 56.11 -22.14 36.45
CA ASP A 121 57.56 -22.00 36.58
C ASP A 121 57.97 -21.38 37.92
N GLU A 122 57.24 -20.37 38.39
CA GLU A 122 57.44 -19.80 39.73
C GLU A 122 57.17 -20.83 40.83
N ASN A 123 56.09 -21.60 40.72
CA ASN A 123 55.80 -22.70 41.66
C ASN A 123 56.90 -23.77 41.64
N ARG A 124 57.45 -24.12 40.47
CA ARG A 124 58.60 -25.04 40.37
C ARG A 124 59.84 -24.46 41.03
N LYS A 125 60.17 -23.19 40.76
CA LYS A 125 61.30 -22.49 41.39
C LYS A 125 61.17 -22.43 42.91
N LEU A 126 59.98 -22.08 43.42
CA LEU A 126 59.71 -22.03 44.86
C LEU A 126 59.79 -23.41 45.50
N LYS A 127 59.25 -24.46 44.87
CA LYS A 127 59.41 -25.85 45.34
C LYS A 127 60.87 -26.27 45.42
N ASN A 128 61.67 -25.97 44.39
CA ASN A 128 63.10 -26.27 44.37
C ASN A 128 63.88 -25.46 45.42
N ALA A 129 63.55 -24.18 45.62
CA ALA A 129 64.17 -23.34 46.63
C ALA A 129 63.81 -23.78 48.06
N LEU A 130 62.59 -24.28 48.28
CA LEU A 130 62.15 -24.84 49.56
C LEU A 130 62.90 -26.14 49.86
N ALA A 131 63.07 -27.01 48.86
CA ALA A 131 63.88 -28.22 48.98
C ALA A 131 65.35 -27.89 49.28
N ALA A 132 65.95 -26.92 48.57
CA ALA A 132 67.32 -26.48 48.81
C ALA A 132 67.53 -25.82 50.19
N LYS A 133 66.49 -25.18 50.76
CA LYS A 133 66.55 -24.61 52.12
C LYS A 133 66.39 -25.63 53.24
N GLN A 134 65.91 -26.86 52.97
CA GLN A 134 65.86 -27.93 53.96
C GLN A 134 67.25 -28.55 54.24
N ASP A 135 68.24 -28.32 53.37
CA ASP A 135 69.57 -28.97 53.43
C ASP A 135 70.74 -28.07 53.91
N LEU A 136 70.47 -26.89 54.47
CA LEU A 136 71.53 -25.97 54.92
C LEU A 136 71.48 -25.73 56.44
N PRO A 137 72.55 -26.03 57.21
CA PRO A 137 72.63 -25.61 58.60
C PRO A 137 72.82 -24.09 58.68
N ALA A 138 72.17 -23.48 59.68
CA ALA A 138 72.19 -22.06 59.93
C ALA A 138 73.61 -21.53 60.15
N GLN A 139 74.15 -20.81 59.16
CA GLN A 139 75.43 -20.12 59.27
C GLN A 139 75.21 -18.65 59.66
N GLN A 140 75.86 -18.25 60.75
CA GLN A 140 75.86 -16.92 61.34
C GLN A 140 76.55 -15.91 60.39
N MET A 141 75.94 -14.74 60.20
CA MET A 141 76.52 -13.64 59.41
C MET A 141 77.04 -12.53 60.32
N ALA A 142 78.23 -12.02 59.98
CA ALA A 142 78.92 -10.93 60.64
C ALA A 142 78.26 -9.55 60.36
N PRO A 143 78.36 -8.58 61.28
CA PRO A 143 77.51 -7.37 61.30
C PRO A 143 77.91 -6.24 60.31
N GLU A 144 78.94 -6.41 59.48
CA GLU A 144 79.48 -5.32 58.62
C GLU A 144 78.98 -5.38 57.17
N VAL A 145 78.59 -6.57 56.68
CA VAL A 145 77.97 -6.78 55.35
C VAL A 145 76.50 -6.32 55.35
N ASP A 146 75.88 -6.21 56.54
CA ASP A 146 74.47 -5.91 56.72
C ASP A 146 74.10 -4.47 56.30
N ILE A 147 74.96 -3.48 56.56
CA ILE A 147 74.62 -2.07 56.29
C ILE A 147 74.55 -1.77 54.79
N ALA A 148 75.53 -2.24 54.01
CA ALA A 148 75.55 -2.04 52.55
C ALA A 148 74.43 -2.83 51.85
N ALA A 149 74.12 -4.04 52.34
CA ALA A 149 73.00 -4.85 51.86
C ALA A 149 71.65 -4.18 52.18
N LEU A 150 71.47 -3.65 53.39
CA LEU A 150 70.28 -2.91 53.82
C LEU A 150 70.09 -1.63 53.01
N GLN A 151 71.15 -0.89 52.68
CA GLN A 151 71.07 0.30 51.82
C GLN A 151 70.62 -0.05 50.40
N ARG A 152 71.15 -1.15 49.82
CA ARG A 152 70.71 -1.62 48.50
C ARG A 152 69.25 -2.07 48.51
N LEU A 153 68.84 -2.83 49.54
CA LEU A 153 67.45 -3.24 49.73
C LEU A 153 66.51 -2.03 49.91
N ARG A 154 66.92 -1.03 50.67
CA ARG A 154 66.18 0.23 50.84
C ARG A 154 66.00 0.95 49.50
N GLY A 155 67.07 1.05 48.70
CA GLY A 155 67.00 1.62 47.35
C GLY A 155 66.05 0.86 46.42
N MET A 156 66.06 -0.48 46.46
CA MET A 156 65.11 -1.30 45.71
C MET A 156 63.67 -1.12 46.19
N VAL A 157 63.44 -1.03 47.50
CA VAL A 157 62.11 -0.76 48.08
C VAL A 157 61.60 0.61 47.67
N ASP A 158 62.46 1.64 47.69
CA ASP A 158 62.10 2.99 47.24
C ASP A 158 61.76 3.01 45.73
N GLN A 159 62.53 2.29 44.90
CA GLN A 159 62.22 2.10 43.47
C GLN A 159 60.89 1.36 43.24
N LEU A 160 60.63 0.29 44.00
CA LEU A 160 59.37 -0.44 43.91
C LEU A 160 58.17 0.43 44.33
N ARG A 161 58.34 1.28 45.34
CA ARG A 161 57.31 2.26 45.74
C ARG A 161 57.04 3.30 44.65
N ASP A 162 58.08 3.79 43.98
CA ASP A 162 57.92 4.74 42.88
C ASP A 162 57.28 4.09 41.65
N ASN A 163 57.61 2.83 41.36
CA ASN A 163 56.95 2.06 40.31
C ASN A 163 55.48 1.79 40.64
N LEU A 164 55.16 1.44 41.89
CA LEU A 164 53.78 1.28 42.35
C LEU A 164 52.98 2.57 42.14
N ARG A 165 53.55 3.73 42.52
CA ARG A 165 52.93 5.04 42.32
C ARG A 165 52.73 5.40 40.84
N LYS A 166 53.60 4.96 39.94
CA LYS A 166 53.42 5.15 38.49
C LYS A 166 52.28 4.28 37.97
N ALA A 167 52.27 3.00 38.34
CA ALA A 167 51.20 2.08 37.99
C ALA A 167 49.84 2.57 38.52
N ASP A 168 49.78 3.09 39.75
CA ASP A 168 48.54 3.66 40.33
C ASP A 168 48.01 4.85 39.52
N ARG A 169 48.91 5.72 39.01
CA ARG A 169 48.52 6.84 38.14
C ARG A 169 48.03 6.37 36.79
N GLU A 170 48.69 5.37 36.21
CA GLU A 170 48.27 4.76 34.93
C GLU A 170 46.90 4.10 35.07
N ILE A 171 46.66 3.33 36.13
CA ILE A 171 45.36 2.74 36.45
C ILE A 171 44.30 3.83 36.62
N SER A 172 44.61 4.91 37.33
CA SER A 172 43.66 6.03 37.52
C SER A 172 43.31 6.71 36.20
N SER A 173 44.29 6.89 35.30
CA SER A 173 44.05 7.43 33.94
C SER A 173 43.17 6.50 33.12
N LYS A 174 43.47 5.19 33.13
CA LYS A 174 42.69 4.19 32.39
C LYS A 174 41.27 4.04 32.94
N ASN A 175 41.07 4.14 34.24
CA ASN A 175 39.73 4.17 34.83
C ASN A 175 38.92 5.39 34.36
N SER A 176 39.56 6.56 34.27
CA SER A 176 38.91 7.76 33.74
C SER A 176 38.51 7.61 32.26
N GLU A 177 39.41 7.04 31.44
CA GLU A 177 39.11 6.71 30.04
C GLU A 177 37.94 5.71 29.91
N ILE A 178 37.91 4.68 30.78
CA ILE A 178 36.81 3.70 30.83
C ILE A 178 35.49 4.38 31.19
N ASP A 179 35.47 5.29 32.16
CA ASP A 179 34.26 6.01 32.57
C ASP A 179 33.73 6.94 31.46
N GLU A 180 34.63 7.60 30.72
CA GLU A 180 34.30 8.43 29.55
C GLU A 180 33.69 7.59 28.42
N LEU A 181 34.33 6.47 28.06
CA LEU A 181 33.84 5.53 27.04
C LEU A 181 32.51 4.90 27.46
N SER A 182 32.37 4.50 28.73
CA SER A 182 31.12 4.00 29.31
C SER A 182 29.99 5.02 29.18
N SER A 183 30.28 6.30 29.43
CA SER A 183 29.33 7.39 29.25
C SER A 183 28.96 7.62 27.77
N GLN A 184 29.91 7.47 26.86
CA GLN A 184 29.63 7.53 25.41
C GLN A 184 28.75 6.37 24.94
N VAL A 185 29.02 5.15 25.38
CA VAL A 185 28.19 3.96 25.09
C VAL A 185 26.76 4.15 25.62
N LYS A 186 26.59 4.68 26.84
CA LYS A 186 25.26 5.00 27.39
C LYS A 186 24.51 6.03 26.55
N ARG A 187 25.20 7.07 26.05
CA ARG A 187 24.58 8.06 25.14
C ARG A 187 24.16 7.41 23.81
N MET A 188 25.04 6.64 23.18
CA MET A 188 24.75 5.97 21.90
C MET A 188 23.63 4.94 22.03
N THR A 189 23.58 4.18 23.12
CA THR A 189 22.49 3.22 23.37
C THR A 189 21.14 3.92 23.56
N ASN A 190 21.11 5.10 24.17
CA ASN A 190 19.88 5.90 24.28
C ASN A 190 19.44 6.44 22.91
N LEU A 191 20.36 6.96 22.10
CA LEU A 191 20.06 7.41 20.72
C LEU A 191 19.55 6.26 19.86
N LYS A 192 20.17 5.07 19.96
CA LYS A 192 19.70 3.85 19.29
C LYS A 192 18.25 3.54 19.68
N LYS A 193 17.94 3.53 20.98
CA LYS A 193 16.58 3.27 21.47
C LYS A 193 15.58 4.30 20.95
N GLU A 194 15.96 5.58 20.90
CA GLU A 194 15.11 6.64 20.37
C GLU A 194 14.85 6.46 18.87
N MET A 195 15.89 6.18 18.08
CA MET A 195 15.74 5.92 16.64
C MET A 195 14.89 4.67 16.38
N SER A 196 15.06 3.60 17.14
CA SER A 196 14.19 2.42 17.03
C SER A 196 12.74 2.68 17.44
N ARG A 197 12.46 3.70 18.27
CA ARG A 197 11.07 4.14 18.56
C ARG A 197 10.51 4.97 17.39
N LYS A 198 11.30 5.91 16.86
CA LYS A 198 10.93 6.71 15.68
C LYS A 198 10.65 5.84 14.46
N GLN A 199 11.50 4.85 14.19
CA GLN A 199 11.32 3.87 13.11
C GLN A 199 9.99 3.11 13.26
N ARG A 200 9.66 2.65 14.48
CA ARG A 200 8.37 1.96 14.73
C ARG A 200 7.17 2.85 14.49
N LEU A 201 7.23 4.12 14.90
CA LEU A 201 6.15 5.07 14.65
C LEU A 201 5.96 5.31 13.15
N MET A 202 7.05 5.51 12.40
CA MET A 202 6.98 5.72 10.96
C MET A 202 6.49 4.48 10.21
N GLN A 203 6.91 3.28 10.65
CA GLN A 203 6.37 2.01 10.12
C GLN A 203 4.86 1.88 10.36
N PHE A 204 4.37 2.29 11.53
CA PHE A 204 2.93 2.29 11.83
C PHE A 204 2.17 3.27 10.92
N GLN A 205 2.70 4.48 10.72
CA GLN A 205 2.11 5.47 9.80
C GLN A 205 2.06 4.98 8.36
N VAL A 206 3.16 4.42 7.85
CA VAL A 206 3.20 3.84 6.50
C VAL A 206 2.19 2.72 6.35
N ARG A 207 2.04 1.86 7.36
CA ARG A 207 1.05 0.79 7.32
C ARG A 207 -0.39 1.33 7.29
N GLY A 208 -0.69 2.34 8.11
CA GLY A 208 -1.99 3.03 8.06
C GLY A 208 -2.29 3.62 6.68
N LEU A 209 -1.33 4.30 6.06
CA LEU A 209 -1.50 4.85 4.70
C LEU A 209 -1.71 3.76 3.63
N VAL A 210 -1.08 2.58 3.80
CA VAL A 210 -1.28 1.44 2.90
C VAL A 210 -2.70 0.88 3.05
N ASP A 211 -3.20 0.77 4.28
CA ASP A 211 -4.56 0.30 4.57
C ASP A 211 -5.60 1.30 4.01
N GLU A 212 -5.42 2.61 4.24
CA GLU A 212 -6.28 3.66 3.66
C GLU A 212 -6.29 3.64 2.12
N ARG A 213 -5.11 3.45 1.50
CA ARG A 213 -5.01 3.30 0.04
C ARG A 213 -5.78 2.07 -0.44
N ALA A 214 -5.74 0.95 0.29
CA ALA A 214 -6.47 -0.25 -0.07
C ALA A 214 -7.99 -0.02 -0.01
N ASP A 215 -8.47 0.70 1.01
CA ASP A 215 -9.88 1.06 1.14
C ASP A 215 -10.36 1.95 -0.01
N PHE A 216 -9.55 2.95 -0.41
CA PHE A 216 -9.89 3.79 -1.56
C PHE A 216 -9.91 3.02 -2.88
N LEU A 217 -8.96 2.09 -3.07
CA LEU A 217 -8.95 1.23 -4.26
C LEU A 217 -10.19 0.33 -4.34
N ALA A 218 -10.62 -0.23 -3.20
CA ALA A 218 -11.86 -1.01 -3.14
C ALA A 218 -13.08 -0.15 -3.49
N GLN A 219 -13.19 1.05 -2.94
CA GLN A 219 -14.28 1.98 -3.28
C GLN A 219 -14.29 2.36 -4.76
N ILE A 220 -13.13 2.61 -5.36
CA ILE A 220 -13.02 2.91 -6.79
C ILE A 220 -13.46 1.71 -7.64
N GLN A 221 -13.09 0.49 -7.25
CA GLN A 221 -13.53 -0.74 -7.94
C GLN A 221 -15.05 -0.92 -7.85
N ASP A 222 -15.64 -0.74 -6.68
CA ASP A 222 -17.10 -0.83 -6.49
C ASP A 222 -17.85 0.20 -7.33
N LEU A 223 -17.36 1.45 -7.35
CA LEU A 223 -17.91 2.51 -8.20
C LEU A 223 -17.75 2.21 -9.69
N SER A 224 -16.63 1.63 -10.10
CA SER A 224 -16.40 1.20 -11.48
C SER A 224 -17.40 0.11 -11.90
N HIS A 225 -17.60 -0.91 -11.06
CA HIS A 225 -18.58 -1.96 -11.29
C HIS A 225 -20.01 -1.41 -11.37
N ALA A 226 -20.37 -0.47 -10.47
CA ALA A 226 -21.67 0.19 -10.51
C ALA A 226 -21.86 1.01 -11.80
N ASN A 227 -20.81 1.69 -12.27
CA ASN A 227 -20.86 2.45 -13.53
C ASN A 227 -21.08 1.53 -14.74
N ILE A 228 -20.40 0.37 -14.76
CA ILE A 228 -20.57 -0.64 -15.81
C ILE A 228 -22.01 -1.16 -15.81
N ALA A 229 -22.55 -1.52 -14.65
CA ALA A 229 -23.92 -2.00 -14.53
C ALA A 229 -24.96 -0.96 -14.99
N LEU A 230 -24.77 0.32 -14.63
CA LEU A 230 -25.65 1.40 -15.08
C LEU A 230 -25.56 1.63 -16.60
N ARG A 231 -24.37 1.51 -17.19
CA ARG A 231 -24.19 1.60 -18.65
C ARG A 231 -24.87 0.46 -19.38
N GLU A 232 -24.82 -0.75 -18.83
CA GLU A 232 -25.53 -1.92 -19.38
C GLU A 232 -27.05 -1.72 -19.33
N GLN A 233 -27.59 -1.33 -18.18
CA GLN A 233 -29.02 -1.01 -18.03
C GLN A 233 -29.48 0.11 -18.96
N LEU A 234 -28.66 1.17 -19.11
CA LEU A 234 -28.96 2.24 -20.05
C LEU A 234 -28.95 1.72 -21.50
N GLY A 235 -28.01 0.83 -21.83
CA GLY A 235 -27.95 0.16 -23.13
C GLY A 235 -29.21 -0.66 -23.42
N GLU A 236 -29.68 -1.46 -22.47
CA GLU A 236 -30.92 -2.22 -22.57
C GLU A 236 -32.14 -1.30 -22.77
N ALA A 237 -32.25 -0.23 -21.96
CA ALA A 237 -33.35 0.73 -22.07
C ALA A 237 -33.34 1.49 -23.41
N VAL A 238 -32.16 1.78 -23.97
CA VAL A 238 -32.03 2.40 -25.29
C VAL A 238 -32.46 1.42 -26.39
N GLN A 239 -32.07 0.15 -26.30
CA GLN A 239 -32.49 -0.89 -27.23
C GLN A 239 -34.01 -1.11 -27.17
N GLU A 240 -34.59 -1.20 -25.98
CA GLU A 240 -36.04 -1.33 -25.79
C GLU A 240 -36.79 -0.15 -26.41
N ASN A 241 -36.33 1.09 -26.15
CA ASN A 241 -36.91 2.28 -26.78
C ASN A 241 -36.80 2.27 -28.31
N ALA A 242 -35.68 1.78 -28.87
CA ALA A 242 -35.52 1.66 -30.31
C ALA A 242 -36.48 0.61 -30.90
N LEU A 243 -36.65 -0.53 -30.22
CA LEU A 243 -37.62 -1.56 -30.60
C LEU A 243 -39.05 -1.03 -30.55
N LEU A 244 -39.42 -0.31 -29.48
CA LEU A 244 -40.73 0.33 -29.35
C LEU A 244 -40.95 1.39 -30.43
N PHE A 245 -39.94 2.22 -30.73
CA PHE A 245 -40.00 3.21 -31.80
C PHE A 245 -40.22 2.55 -33.16
N ASN A 246 -39.50 1.47 -33.46
CA ASN A 246 -39.64 0.73 -34.71
C ASN A 246 -41.00 0.02 -34.81
N ALA A 247 -41.48 -0.61 -33.74
CA ALA A 247 -42.83 -1.19 -33.68
C ALA A 247 -43.92 -0.11 -33.86
N CYS A 248 -43.70 1.09 -33.33
CA CYS A 248 -44.60 2.22 -33.55
C CYS A 248 -44.53 2.72 -35.00
N LYS A 249 -43.35 2.68 -35.64
CA LYS A 249 -43.16 3.04 -37.05
C LYS A 249 -43.82 2.04 -38.01
N ASP A 250 -43.72 0.75 -37.72
CA ASP A 250 -44.36 -0.32 -38.50
C ASP A 250 -45.89 -0.30 -38.34
N ASN A 251 -46.39 0.12 -37.18
CA ASN A 251 -47.82 0.43 -37.00
C ASN A 251 -48.22 1.81 -37.57
N CYS A 252 -47.27 2.68 -37.94
CA CYS A 252 -47.54 4.02 -38.48
C CYS A 252 -47.55 4.08 -40.01
N THR A 253 -46.98 3.11 -40.71
CA THR A 253 -47.04 3.07 -42.19
C THR A 253 -48.42 2.66 -42.72
N GLU A 254 -49.23 1.96 -41.93
CA GLU A 254 -50.66 1.71 -42.23
C GLU A 254 -51.62 2.72 -41.56
N ALA A 255 -51.15 3.49 -40.56
CA ALA A 255 -51.98 4.43 -39.79
C ALA A 255 -51.80 5.92 -40.17
N GLN A 256 -51.25 6.21 -41.34
CA GLN A 256 -50.96 7.59 -41.76
C GLN A 256 -52.20 8.39 -42.20
N GLU A 257 -53.36 7.75 -42.37
CA GLU A 257 -54.64 8.40 -42.75
C GLU A 257 -55.82 8.04 -41.84
N ASP A 258 -55.70 8.18 -40.53
CA ASP A 258 -56.90 8.24 -39.66
C ASP A 258 -57.21 9.71 -39.30
N PRO A 259 -58.27 10.31 -39.87
CA PRO A 259 -58.71 11.68 -39.58
C PRO A 259 -59.11 11.90 -38.12
N ASN A 260 -59.42 10.84 -37.36
CA ASN A 260 -59.84 10.92 -35.96
C ASN A 260 -58.70 10.66 -34.96
N ARG A 261 -57.46 10.50 -35.42
CA ARG A 261 -56.31 10.28 -34.53
C ARG A 261 -56.04 11.54 -33.70
N PRO A 262 -56.01 11.47 -32.36
CA PRO A 262 -55.73 12.62 -31.51
C PRO A 262 -54.30 13.12 -31.76
N ARG A 263 -54.16 14.34 -32.29
CA ARG A 263 -52.88 15.00 -32.57
C ARG A 263 -52.59 16.02 -31.48
N PHE A 264 -52.33 15.55 -30.26
CA PHE A 264 -51.89 16.42 -29.18
C PHE A 264 -50.36 16.43 -29.11
N THR A 265 -49.79 17.62 -28.97
CA THR A 265 -48.40 17.80 -28.56
C THR A 265 -48.23 17.29 -27.12
N THR A 266 -46.99 16.95 -26.73
CA THR A 266 -46.70 16.50 -25.36
C THR A 266 -47.03 17.56 -24.30
N ALA A 267 -47.09 18.84 -24.68
CA ALA A 267 -47.56 19.93 -23.83
C ALA A 267 -49.08 19.90 -23.65
N GLU A 268 -49.84 19.82 -24.75
CA GLU A 268 -51.30 19.75 -24.71
C GLU A 268 -51.79 18.50 -23.96
N LEU A 269 -51.11 17.37 -24.11
CA LEU A 269 -51.47 16.16 -23.38
C LEU A 269 -51.29 16.32 -21.86
N LYS A 270 -50.22 17.02 -21.42
CA LYS A 270 -50.00 17.33 -20.00
C LYS A 270 -51.08 18.26 -19.46
N GLU A 271 -51.47 19.25 -20.25
CA GLU A 271 -52.52 20.20 -19.89
C GLU A 271 -53.89 19.50 -19.77
N ILE A 272 -54.25 18.67 -20.75
CA ILE A 272 -55.47 17.83 -20.72
C ILE A 272 -55.45 16.87 -19.53
N LEU A 273 -54.29 16.29 -19.19
CA LEU A 273 -54.14 15.44 -18.01
C LEU A 273 -54.37 16.21 -16.71
N HIS A 274 -53.84 17.43 -16.60
CA HIS A 274 -54.07 18.31 -15.45
C HIS A 274 -55.54 18.73 -15.34
N GLU A 275 -56.16 19.15 -16.43
CA GLU A 275 -57.59 19.48 -16.46
C GLU A 275 -58.46 18.28 -16.08
N ARG A 276 -58.17 17.11 -16.64
CA ARG A 276 -58.87 15.86 -16.29
C ARG A 276 -58.73 15.53 -14.81
N ASN A 277 -57.54 15.67 -14.23
CA ASN A 277 -57.33 15.40 -12.81
C ASN A 277 -58.08 16.41 -11.92
N ASN A 278 -58.08 17.68 -12.30
CA ASN A 278 -58.85 18.72 -11.59
C ASN A 278 -60.35 18.47 -11.68
N LEU A 279 -60.85 18.09 -12.86
CA LEU A 279 -62.25 17.73 -13.05
C LEU A 279 -62.60 16.46 -12.26
N LYS A 280 -61.72 15.46 -12.22
CA LYS A 280 -61.93 14.23 -11.45
C LYS A 280 -61.99 14.51 -9.95
N ALA A 281 -61.12 15.39 -9.43
CA ALA A 281 -61.19 15.84 -8.04
C ALA A 281 -62.52 16.55 -7.76
N ARG A 282 -62.92 17.48 -8.64
CA ARG A 282 -64.18 18.21 -8.50
C ARG A 282 -65.42 17.31 -8.63
N VAL A 283 -65.37 16.28 -9.48
CA VAL A 283 -66.43 15.27 -9.56
C VAL A 283 -66.47 14.45 -8.28
N SER A 284 -65.34 14.05 -7.72
CA SER A 284 -65.29 13.38 -6.41
C SER A 284 -65.90 14.23 -5.30
N ASP A 285 -65.55 15.52 -5.23
CA ASP A 285 -66.11 16.44 -4.23
C ASP A 285 -67.63 16.58 -4.40
N LEU A 286 -68.12 16.69 -5.64
CA LEU A 286 -69.54 16.77 -5.94
C LEU A 286 -70.28 15.45 -5.66
N GLU A 287 -69.64 14.30 -5.90
CA GLU A 287 -70.16 12.98 -5.54
C GLU A 287 -70.28 12.86 -4.01
N ASP A 288 -69.28 13.31 -3.25
CA ASP A 288 -69.31 13.35 -1.78
C ASP A 288 -70.42 14.28 -1.24
N GLU A 289 -70.60 15.45 -1.85
CA GLU A 289 -71.71 16.37 -1.53
C GLU A 289 -73.06 15.72 -1.84
N LEU A 290 -73.21 15.08 -3.01
CA LEU A 290 -74.44 14.38 -3.37
C LEU A 290 -74.72 13.18 -2.47
N GLU A 291 -73.70 12.45 -2.03
CA GLU A 291 -73.80 11.35 -1.06
C GLU A 291 -74.34 11.88 0.29
N THR A 292 -73.97 13.10 0.68
CA THR A 292 -74.49 13.73 1.91
C THR A 292 -75.97 14.12 1.82
N PHE A 293 -76.46 14.41 0.60
CA PHE A 293 -77.87 14.70 0.34
C PHE A 293 -78.67 13.46 -0.07
N ARG A 294 -78.03 12.30 -0.23
CA ARG A 294 -78.71 11.04 -0.48
C ARG A 294 -79.51 10.67 0.77
N PRO A 295 -80.83 10.44 0.66
CA PRO A 295 -81.62 10.03 1.81
C PRO A 295 -81.04 8.71 2.32
N LYS A 296 -80.58 8.68 3.59
CA LYS A 296 -80.31 7.42 4.29
C LYS A 296 -81.60 6.61 4.24
N GLN A 297 -81.60 5.52 3.48
CA GLN A 297 -82.62 4.49 3.66
C GLN A 297 -82.54 4.07 5.13
N GLU A 298 -83.65 4.27 5.85
CA GLU A 298 -83.81 3.75 7.20
C GLU A 298 -83.58 2.22 7.18
N PRO A 299 -82.96 1.64 8.21
CA PRO A 299 -82.62 0.24 8.21
C PRO A 299 -83.90 -0.59 8.32
N GLU A 300 -84.31 -1.26 7.25
CA GLU A 300 -85.27 -2.35 7.37
C GLU A 300 -84.60 -3.53 8.11
N SER A 301 -85.24 -3.88 9.21
CA SER A 301 -84.95 -4.95 10.17
C SER A 301 -84.91 -6.35 9.55
N PRO A 302 -84.24 -7.33 10.21
CA PRO A 302 -83.90 -8.63 9.63
C PRO A 302 -85.11 -9.58 9.60
N SER A 303 -85.33 -10.22 8.45
CA SER A 303 -86.19 -11.41 8.32
C SER A 303 -85.44 -12.54 7.60
N GLU A 304 -84.92 -13.44 8.43
CA GLU A 304 -84.71 -14.89 8.33
C GLU A 304 -84.36 -15.61 7.00
N PRO A 305 -83.62 -16.75 7.11
CA PRO A 305 -82.91 -17.38 6.00
C PRO A 305 -83.77 -18.45 5.29
N GLU A 306 -83.67 -18.51 3.97
CA GLU A 306 -84.05 -19.71 3.20
C GLU A 306 -82.85 -20.29 2.47
N ALA A 307 -82.81 -21.62 2.51
CA ALA A 307 -81.67 -22.48 2.30
C ALA A 307 -81.55 -23.01 0.87
N MET A 308 -80.37 -23.59 0.59
CA MET A 308 -80.04 -24.53 -0.51
C MET A 308 -80.00 -23.90 -1.91
N GLU A 309 -78.95 -24.07 -2.70
CA GLU A 309 -78.28 -25.33 -3.04
C GLU A 309 -76.74 -25.19 -3.13
N ASP A 310 -76.05 -26.10 -2.46
CA ASP A 310 -74.75 -26.67 -2.88
C ASP A 310 -74.86 -27.13 -4.36
N MET A 311 -73.85 -27.22 -5.21
CA MET A 311 -72.50 -27.70 -4.99
C MET A 311 -71.73 -27.53 -6.30
N GLU A 312 -70.44 -27.33 -6.15
CA GLU A 312 -69.37 -27.41 -7.15
C GLU A 312 -69.62 -28.38 -8.31
N VAL A 313 -69.34 -27.91 -9.53
CA VAL A 313 -68.83 -28.79 -10.60
C VAL A 313 -67.41 -28.36 -10.89
N CYS A 314 -66.51 -29.22 -10.45
CA CYS A 314 -65.09 -29.28 -10.80
C CYS A 314 -64.92 -29.75 -12.26
N THR A 315 -63.73 -29.48 -12.81
CA THR A 315 -63.12 -30.08 -14.03
C THR A 315 -63.61 -29.50 -15.38
N SER A 316 -62.77 -29.14 -16.35
CA SER A 316 -61.34 -29.38 -16.65
C SER A 316 -60.74 -28.21 -17.41
#